data_AF-A0A971RRG2-F1
#
_entry.id   AF-A0A971RRG2-F1
#
_cell.length_a   1.000
_cell.length_b   1.000
_cell.length_c   1.000
_cell.angle_alpha   90.00
_cell.angle_beta   90.00
_cell.angle_gamma   90.00
#
_symmetry.space_group_name_H-M   'P 1'
#
loop_
_entity.id
_entity.type
_entity.pdbx_description
1 polymer ?
#
loop_
_entity_poly.entity_id
_entity_poly.type
_entity_poly.pdbx_seq_one_letter_code
_entity_poly.pdbx_strand_id
1 'polypeptide(L)'
;MVMTKRIIALAMVFVFATIIALPTQAVGERNLYWGSRGEDVRLVQQKLINWGYLSGVADGIYGPKTFAAVQLFQRRNGLPVTGNVDAATFRALGFTPKMGGAAAVNKTPATQSPGTVSANDLHLLAKAVYSEARGEPFEGQVAVAAVILNRVRSPLFPNTIAGVIFEPLAFTAVADGQFYLTPNQEAYRAAQLALDGWDPTGGALYYFNPATATSPWIWSRPYITTIGRHRFCR
;
A
#
# COMPACT_ATOMS: atom_id res chain seq x y z
N MET A 1 37.04 -37.97 69.89
CA MET A 1 36.09 -36.91 69.54
C MET A 1 36.55 -36.28 68.22
N VAL A 2 36.11 -36.85 67.10
CA VAL A 2 36.46 -36.39 65.73
C VAL A 2 35.42 -35.35 65.33
N MET A 3 35.85 -34.15 64.97
CA MET A 3 34.96 -33.08 64.53
C MET A 3 35.37 -32.62 63.13
N THR A 4 34.80 -33.29 62.13
CA THR A 4 34.96 -33.03 60.70
C THR A 4 34.22 -31.75 60.33
N LYS A 5 34.94 -30.66 60.00
CA LYS A 5 34.32 -29.44 59.48
C LYS A 5 34.01 -29.61 57.99
N ARG A 6 32.72 -29.51 57.65
CA ARG A 6 32.16 -29.61 56.30
C ARG A 6 32.53 -28.36 55.48
N ILE A 7 33.09 -28.58 54.29
CA ILE A 7 33.33 -27.54 53.27
C ILE A 7 31.98 -27.25 52.59
N ILE A 8 31.45 -26.03 52.75
CA ILE A 8 30.29 -25.56 51.99
C ILE A 8 30.82 -24.97 50.68
N ALA A 9 30.66 -25.70 49.59
CA ALA A 9 30.95 -25.21 48.25
C ALA A 9 29.82 -24.27 47.79
N LEU A 10 30.16 -22.99 47.60
CA LEU A 10 29.28 -21.97 47.04
C LEU A 10 29.21 -22.16 45.51
N ALA A 11 28.14 -22.77 45.01
CA ALA A 11 27.90 -22.88 43.58
C ALA A 11 27.44 -21.51 43.03
N MET A 12 28.34 -20.77 42.37
CA MET A 12 27.97 -19.63 41.54
C MET A 12 27.24 -20.13 40.29
N VAL A 13 25.94 -19.88 40.22
CA VAL A 13 25.14 -20.09 39.01
C VAL A 13 25.45 -18.97 38.03
N PHE A 14 26.32 -19.24 37.05
CA PHE A 14 26.48 -18.39 35.87
C PHE A 14 25.26 -18.60 34.96
N VAL A 15 24.31 -17.66 34.98
CA VAL A 15 23.27 -17.57 33.95
C VAL A 15 23.92 -16.98 32.71
N PHE A 16 24.38 -17.85 31.81
CA PHE A 16 24.78 -17.46 30.46
C PHE A 16 23.50 -17.11 29.68
N ALA A 17 23.14 -15.83 29.64
CA ALA A 17 22.16 -15.34 28.68
C ALA A 17 22.82 -15.39 27.30
N THR A 18 22.71 -16.52 26.62
CA THR A 18 23.04 -16.61 25.19
C THR A 18 22.08 -15.68 24.45
N ILE A 19 22.62 -14.59 23.91
CA ILE A 19 21.93 -13.82 22.87
C ILE A 19 21.86 -14.75 21.67
N ILE A 20 20.78 -15.52 21.56
CA ILE A 20 20.47 -16.31 20.37
C ILE A 20 20.18 -15.29 19.28
N ALA A 21 21.17 -15.01 18.43
CA ALA A 21 20.97 -14.26 17.20
C ALA A 21 19.98 -15.07 16.34
N LEU A 22 18.73 -14.61 16.27
CA LEU A 22 17.73 -15.23 15.42
C LEU A 22 18.22 -15.14 13.96
N PRO A 23 18.18 -16.24 13.20
CA PRO A 23 18.57 -16.21 11.79
C PRO A 23 17.69 -15.20 11.05
N THR A 24 18.31 -14.17 10.50
CA THR A 24 17.64 -13.15 9.70
C THR A 24 17.33 -13.77 8.34
N GLN A 25 16.05 -13.91 8.01
CA GLN A 25 15.66 -14.49 6.73
C GLN A 25 15.95 -13.48 5.61
N ALA A 26 16.60 -13.94 4.55
CA ALA A 26 16.81 -13.13 3.35
C ALA A 26 15.53 -13.16 2.52
N VAL A 27 15.01 -11.97 2.19
CA VAL A 27 13.84 -11.80 1.32
C VAL A 27 14.32 -11.35 -0.07
N GLY A 28 13.64 -11.81 -1.13
CA GLY A 28 13.93 -11.44 -2.51
C GLY A 28 13.89 -9.93 -2.75
N GLU A 29 14.66 -9.49 -3.75
CA GLU A 29 15.10 -8.11 -4.00
C GLU A 29 13.99 -7.06 -4.29
N ARG A 30 12.70 -7.41 -4.21
CA ARG A 30 11.61 -6.55 -4.68
C ARG A 30 10.90 -5.88 -3.50
N ASN A 31 10.80 -4.55 -3.54
CA ASN A 31 9.83 -3.83 -2.71
C ASN A 31 8.46 -4.52 -2.86
N LEU A 32 7.80 -4.78 -1.74
CA LEU A 32 6.46 -5.36 -1.76
C LEU A 32 5.44 -4.25 -1.63
N TYR A 33 4.36 -4.38 -2.38
CA TYR A 33 3.31 -3.39 -2.45
C TYR A 33 2.03 -4.11 -2.82
N TRP A 34 0.93 -3.35 -2.88
CA TRP A 34 -0.34 -3.93 -3.27
C TRP A 34 -0.27 -4.72 -4.58
N GLY A 35 -0.80 -5.93 -4.56
CA GLY A 35 -0.81 -6.83 -5.71
C GLY A 35 0.47 -7.62 -5.90
N SER A 36 1.55 -7.34 -5.16
CA SER A 36 2.70 -8.26 -5.06
C SER A 36 2.22 -9.64 -4.63
N ARG A 37 2.86 -10.68 -5.17
CA ARG A 37 2.58 -12.07 -4.83
C ARG A 37 3.85 -12.87 -4.66
N GLY A 38 3.76 -13.98 -3.95
CA GLY A 38 4.82 -14.97 -3.84
C GLY A 38 5.44 -15.03 -2.45
N GLU A 39 6.61 -15.66 -2.41
CA GLU A 39 7.25 -16.06 -1.15
C GLU A 39 7.59 -14.87 -0.25
N ASP A 40 8.12 -13.78 -0.82
CA ASP A 40 8.48 -12.58 -0.06
C ASP A 40 7.27 -11.97 0.66
N VAL A 41 6.11 -11.95 0.00
CA VAL A 41 4.84 -11.51 0.59
C VAL A 41 4.43 -12.42 1.73
N ARG A 42 4.53 -13.73 1.53
CA ARG A 42 4.19 -14.73 2.55
C ARG A 42 5.07 -14.57 3.79
N LEU A 43 6.38 -14.35 3.60
CA LEU A 43 7.32 -14.11 4.70
C LEU A 43 6.96 -12.85 5.50
N VAL A 44 6.67 -11.75 4.81
CA VAL A 44 6.25 -10.50 5.47
C VAL A 44 4.92 -10.67 6.19
N GLN A 45 3.92 -11.28 5.56
CA GLN A 45 2.63 -11.57 6.20
C GLN A 45 2.81 -12.42 7.45
N GLN A 46 3.63 -13.49 7.39
CA GLN A 46 3.92 -14.32 8.55
C GLN A 46 4.54 -13.51 9.69
N LYS A 47 5.46 -12.60 9.37
CA LYS A 47 6.08 -11.72 10.35
C LYS A 47 5.07 -10.78 10.99
N LEU A 48 4.22 -10.15 10.18
CA LEU A 48 3.16 -9.25 10.65
C LEU A 48 2.12 -10.01 11.50
N ILE A 49 1.79 -11.25 11.14
CA ILE A 49 0.90 -12.13 11.92
C ILE A 49 1.52 -12.43 13.27
N ASN A 50 2.77 -12.89 13.29
CA ASN A 50 3.49 -13.22 14.52
C ASN A 50 3.63 -12.01 15.46
N TRP A 51 3.64 -10.79 14.90
CA TRP A 51 3.76 -9.54 15.65
C TRP A 51 2.41 -8.86 15.93
N GLY A 52 1.28 -9.50 15.57
CA GLY A 52 -0.07 -9.02 15.88
C GLY A 52 -0.56 -7.87 15.01
N TYR A 53 0.12 -7.55 13.91
CA TYR A 53 -0.29 -6.51 12.96
C TYR A 53 -1.28 -7.01 11.91
N LEU A 54 -1.23 -8.32 11.59
CA LEU A 54 -2.08 -8.98 10.61
C LEU A 54 -2.76 -10.20 11.23
N SER A 55 -4.00 -10.48 10.84
CA SER A 55 -4.71 -11.68 11.28
C SER A 55 -4.99 -12.61 10.10
N GLY A 56 -5.11 -13.90 10.37
CA GLY A 56 -5.37 -14.94 9.37
C GLY A 56 -4.11 -15.68 8.93
N VAL A 57 -4.08 -16.10 7.66
CA VAL A 57 -3.02 -16.93 7.08
C VAL A 57 -2.16 -16.09 6.14
N ALA A 58 -0.85 -16.36 6.12
CA ALA A 58 0.04 -15.82 5.12
C ALA A 58 -0.20 -16.54 3.77
N ASP A 59 -1.04 -15.95 2.93
CA ASP A 59 -1.46 -16.50 1.63
C ASP A 59 -0.51 -16.11 0.47
N GLY A 60 0.49 -15.27 0.75
CA GLY A 60 1.42 -14.77 -0.25
C GLY A 60 0.80 -13.75 -1.20
N ILE A 61 -0.34 -13.14 -0.86
CA ILE A 61 -1.03 -12.12 -1.65
C ILE A 61 -1.06 -10.80 -0.89
N TYR A 62 -0.46 -9.76 -1.48
CA TYR A 62 -0.42 -8.44 -0.85
C TYR A 62 -1.72 -7.68 -1.16
N GLY A 63 -2.77 -8.00 -0.40
CA GLY A 63 -4.08 -7.38 -0.51
C GLY A 63 -4.39 -6.34 0.59
N PRO A 64 -5.68 -5.99 0.77
CA PRO A 64 -6.12 -4.94 1.70
C PRO A 64 -5.65 -5.13 3.13
N LYS A 65 -5.76 -6.36 3.64
CA LYS A 65 -5.36 -6.68 5.01
C LYS A 65 -3.85 -6.51 5.20
N THR A 66 -3.05 -6.98 4.24
CA THR A 66 -1.59 -6.85 4.28
C THR A 66 -1.17 -5.38 4.21
N PHE A 67 -1.78 -4.59 3.33
CA PHE A 67 -1.50 -3.16 3.22
C PHE A 67 -1.83 -2.40 4.51
N ALA A 68 -3.01 -2.63 5.08
CA ALA A 68 -3.41 -2.02 6.35
C ALA A 68 -2.48 -2.45 7.51
N ALA A 69 -2.08 -3.72 7.56
CA ALA A 69 -1.14 -4.23 8.55
C ALA A 69 0.25 -3.57 8.42
N VAL A 70 0.74 -3.36 7.20
CA VAL A 70 2.01 -2.67 6.96
C VAL A 70 1.93 -1.19 7.31
N GLN A 71 0.82 -0.50 7.01
CA GLN A 71 0.62 0.87 7.46
C GLN A 71 0.61 0.99 8.99
N LEU A 72 -0.07 0.06 9.68
CA LEU A 72 -0.08 0.02 11.14
C LEU A 72 1.33 -0.24 11.69
N PHE A 73 2.05 -1.17 11.09
CA PHE A 73 3.45 -1.45 11.43
C PHE A 73 4.34 -0.23 11.25
N GLN A 74 4.30 0.41 10.08
CA GLN A 74 5.08 1.61 9.79
C GLN A 74 4.80 2.74 10.79
N ARG A 75 3.51 2.99 11.07
CA ARG A 75 3.09 4.00 12.05
C ARG A 75 3.64 3.70 13.45
N ARG A 76 3.58 2.45 13.90
CA ARG A 76 4.08 2.04 15.23
C ARG A 76 5.61 2.08 15.34
N ASN A 77 6.33 2.02 14.22
CA ASN A 77 7.78 1.98 14.17
C ASN A 77 8.41 3.30 13.65
N GLY A 78 7.64 4.37 13.56
CA GLY A 78 8.14 5.70 13.15
C GLY A 78 8.61 5.78 11.69
N LEU A 79 8.09 4.90 10.82
CA LEU A 79 8.38 4.89 9.39
C LEU A 79 7.36 5.72 8.61
N PRO A 80 7.70 6.21 7.41
CA PRO A 80 6.70 6.74 6.47
C PRO A 80 5.58 5.72 6.23
N VAL A 81 4.32 6.13 6.44
CA VAL A 81 3.13 5.26 6.37
C VAL A 81 2.68 5.11 4.92
N THR A 82 3.51 4.46 4.10
CA THR A 82 3.26 4.26 2.67
C THR A 82 2.39 3.04 2.38
N GLY A 83 2.39 2.07 3.31
CA GLY A 83 1.80 0.74 3.09
C GLY A 83 2.60 -0.15 2.13
N ASN A 84 3.79 0.29 1.69
CA ASN A 84 4.73 -0.49 0.89
C ASN A 84 5.87 -1.00 1.78
N VAL A 85 6.33 -2.22 1.53
CA VAL A 85 7.51 -2.80 2.18
C VAL A 85 8.73 -2.48 1.33
N ASP A 86 9.33 -1.33 1.60
CA ASP A 86 10.62 -0.92 1.04
C ASP A 86 11.80 -1.42 1.90
N ALA A 87 13.04 -1.07 1.51
CA ALA A 87 14.23 -1.49 2.24
C ALA A 87 14.22 -1.06 3.73
N ALA A 88 13.66 0.10 4.06
CA ALA A 88 13.55 0.55 5.45
C ALA A 88 12.54 -0.30 6.23
N THR A 89 11.37 -0.57 5.63
CA THR A 89 10.32 -1.40 6.20
C THR A 89 10.78 -2.85 6.36
N PHE A 90 11.50 -3.41 5.38
CA PHE A 90 12.11 -4.74 5.48
C PHE A 90 13.07 -4.86 6.65
N ARG A 91 13.97 -3.89 6.82
CA ARG A 91 14.91 -3.87 7.95
C ARG A 91 14.18 -3.78 9.29
N ALA A 92 13.15 -2.93 9.38
CA ALA A 92 12.34 -2.80 10.58
C ALA A 92 11.56 -4.09 10.90
N LEU A 93 11.13 -4.83 9.87
CA LEU A 93 10.54 -6.17 10.00
C LEU A 93 11.58 -7.24 10.33
N GLY A 94 12.88 -6.91 10.41
CA GLY A 94 13.95 -7.85 10.72
C GLY A 94 14.32 -8.76 9.55
N PHE A 95 14.13 -8.28 8.32
CA PHE A 95 14.65 -8.92 7.10
C PHE A 95 15.90 -8.19 6.62
N THR A 96 16.85 -8.94 6.09
CA THR A 96 17.98 -8.39 5.33
C THR A 96 17.63 -8.46 3.84
N PRO A 97 17.34 -7.32 3.18
CA PRO A 97 17.18 -7.31 1.73
C PRO A 97 18.52 -7.76 1.11
N LYS A 98 18.49 -8.68 0.14
CA LYS A 98 19.68 -8.89 -0.69
C LYS A 98 19.93 -7.59 -1.45
N MET A 99 21.02 -6.90 -1.13
CA MET A 99 21.40 -5.67 -1.83
C MET A 99 21.98 -6.04 -3.20
N GLY A 100 21.13 -6.10 -4.22
CA GLY A 100 21.55 -5.96 -5.60
C GLY A 100 21.86 -4.50 -5.90
N GLY A 101 23.13 -4.16 -6.12
CA GLY A 101 23.62 -2.93 -6.78
C GLY A 101 23.07 -1.58 -6.28
N ALA A 102 23.89 -0.83 -5.56
CA ALA A 102 23.72 0.57 -5.16
C ALA A 102 22.76 1.43 -6.01
N ALA A 103 21.59 1.75 -5.45
CA ALA A 103 21.08 3.11 -5.51
C ALA A 103 21.46 3.76 -4.17
N ALA A 104 22.44 4.66 -4.22
CA ALA A 104 23.03 5.30 -3.06
C ALA A 104 21.96 5.87 -2.11
N VAL A 105 22.13 5.53 -0.83
CA VAL A 105 21.50 6.21 0.29
C VAL A 105 21.97 7.66 0.28
N ASN A 106 21.13 8.57 -0.21
CA ASN A 106 21.17 9.94 0.27
C ASN A 106 20.32 10.01 1.53
N LYS A 107 21.04 10.09 2.65
CA LYS A 107 20.56 10.34 3.99
C LYS A 107 19.95 11.75 4.03
N THR A 108 18.65 11.84 3.78
CA THR A 108 17.83 13.00 4.12
C THR A 108 16.53 12.51 4.76
N PRO A 109 16.06 13.12 5.86
CA PRO A 109 14.81 12.73 6.49
C PRO A 109 13.66 12.97 5.52
N ALA A 110 12.70 12.05 5.49
CA ALA A 110 11.36 12.15 4.91
C ALA A 110 11.03 13.51 4.26
N THR A 111 11.20 13.58 2.95
CA THR A 111 10.37 14.44 2.10
C THR A 111 10.29 13.72 0.76
N GLN A 112 9.34 12.77 0.65
CA GLN A 112 8.89 12.40 -0.67
C GLN A 112 8.26 13.66 -1.26
N SER A 113 8.96 14.30 -2.20
CA SER A 113 8.38 15.37 -3.00
C SER A 113 7.03 14.88 -3.54
N PRO A 114 5.97 15.68 -3.43
CA PRO A 114 4.72 15.41 -4.12
C PRO A 114 5.01 15.46 -5.63
N GLY A 115 5.34 14.33 -6.26
CA GLY A 115 5.63 14.33 -7.70
C GLY A 115 6.35 13.14 -8.30
N THR A 116 7.07 12.31 -7.55
CA THR A 116 7.68 11.10 -8.16
C THR A 116 6.70 9.93 -8.10
N VAL A 117 5.84 9.87 -9.10
CA VAL A 117 4.95 8.72 -9.32
C VAL A 117 5.82 7.48 -9.56
N SER A 118 5.69 6.47 -8.71
CA SER A 118 6.39 5.21 -8.93
C SER A 118 5.75 4.43 -10.08
N ALA A 119 6.50 3.56 -10.78
CA ALA A 119 5.91 2.65 -11.77
C ALA A 119 4.74 1.80 -11.18
N ASN A 120 4.74 1.61 -9.87
CA ASN A 120 3.67 0.94 -9.12
C ASN A 120 2.42 1.80 -9.00
N ASP A 121 2.58 3.10 -8.76
CA ASP A 121 1.45 4.05 -8.70
C ASP A 121 0.77 4.16 -10.06
N LEU A 122 1.55 4.22 -11.14
CA LEU A 122 1.02 4.17 -12.51
C LEU A 122 0.24 2.87 -12.74
N HIS A 123 0.78 1.73 -12.31
CA HIS A 123 0.11 0.44 -12.44
C HIS A 123 -1.21 0.37 -11.65
N LEU A 124 -1.22 0.83 -10.39
CA LEU A 124 -2.43 0.87 -9.56
C LEU A 124 -3.49 1.80 -10.15
N LEU A 125 -3.06 2.97 -10.62
CA LEU A 125 -3.94 3.94 -11.26
C LEU A 125 -4.56 3.36 -12.54
N ALA A 126 -3.75 2.71 -13.39
CA ALA A 126 -4.25 2.03 -14.58
C ALA A 126 -5.24 0.91 -14.26
N LYS A 127 -5.05 0.16 -13.17
CA LYS A 127 -6.01 -0.86 -12.71
C LYS A 127 -7.34 -0.25 -12.29
N ALA A 128 -7.31 0.85 -11.52
CA ALA A 128 -8.52 1.55 -11.12
C ALA A 128 -9.27 2.15 -12.32
N VAL A 129 -8.55 2.75 -13.27
CA VAL A 129 -9.12 3.26 -14.53
C VAL A 129 -9.78 2.13 -15.32
N TYR A 130 -9.07 1.02 -15.52
CA TYR A 130 -9.59 -0.10 -16.27
C TYR A 130 -10.81 -0.72 -15.59
N SER A 131 -10.87 -0.70 -14.26
CA SER A 131 -12.00 -1.29 -13.55
C SER A 131 -13.25 -0.41 -13.52
N GLU A 132 -13.09 0.91 -13.54
CA GLU A 132 -14.21 1.87 -13.40
C GLU A 132 -14.68 2.45 -14.73
N ALA A 133 -13.78 2.57 -15.70
CA ALA A 133 -14.01 3.31 -16.94
C ALA A 133 -13.76 2.47 -18.20
N ARG A 134 -13.69 1.14 -18.09
CA ARG A 134 -13.66 0.28 -19.27
C ARG A 134 -14.95 0.46 -20.08
N GLY A 135 -14.78 0.79 -21.36
CA GLY A 135 -15.89 1.09 -22.26
C GLY A 135 -16.37 2.55 -22.23
N GLU A 136 -15.80 3.39 -21.35
CA GLU A 136 -15.97 4.84 -21.42
C GLU A 136 -15.08 5.44 -22.53
N PRO A 137 -15.43 6.62 -23.07
CA PRO A 137 -14.52 7.37 -23.94
C PRO A 137 -13.17 7.60 -23.24
N PHE A 138 -12.10 7.72 -24.03
CA PHE A 138 -10.74 7.89 -23.50
C PHE A 138 -10.63 9.06 -22.49
N GLU A 139 -11.33 10.17 -22.74
CA GLU A 139 -11.42 11.30 -21.81
C GLU A 139 -12.04 10.91 -20.46
N GLY A 140 -13.04 10.02 -20.46
CA GLY A 140 -13.66 9.48 -19.24
C GLY A 140 -12.72 8.57 -18.44
N GLN A 141 -11.83 7.85 -19.11
CA GLN A 141 -10.78 7.06 -18.46
C GLN A 141 -9.75 7.97 -17.78
N VAL A 142 -9.33 9.05 -18.45
CA VAL A 142 -8.46 10.07 -17.84
C VAL A 142 -9.15 10.76 -16.67
N ALA A 143 -10.46 11.04 -16.80
CA ALA A 143 -11.26 11.65 -15.76
C ALA A 143 -11.28 10.85 -14.45
N VAL A 144 -11.41 9.52 -14.51
CA VAL A 144 -11.33 8.67 -13.32
C VAL A 144 -9.95 8.73 -12.67
N ALA A 145 -8.88 8.66 -13.47
CA ALA A 145 -7.52 8.82 -12.95
C ALA A 145 -7.32 10.18 -12.27
N ALA A 146 -7.81 11.26 -12.88
CA ALA A 146 -7.71 12.60 -12.33
C ALA A 146 -8.45 12.74 -10.99
N VAL A 147 -9.65 12.15 -10.85
CA VAL A 147 -10.37 12.11 -9.57
C VAL A 147 -9.55 11.43 -8.47
N ILE A 148 -8.87 10.31 -8.76
CA ILE A 148 -7.99 9.64 -7.79
C ILE A 148 -6.87 10.58 -7.35
N LEU A 149 -6.23 11.28 -8.29
CA LEU A 149 -5.15 12.22 -7.97
C LEU A 149 -5.66 13.46 -7.21
N ASN A 150 -6.87 13.93 -7.52
CA ASN A 150 -7.53 15.01 -6.78
C ASN A 150 -7.83 14.61 -5.34
N ARG A 151 -8.25 13.36 -5.11
CA ARG A 151 -8.41 12.80 -3.75
C ARG A 151 -7.08 12.74 -3.01
N VAL A 152 -6.00 12.24 -3.65
CA VAL A 152 -4.65 12.21 -3.04
C VAL A 152 -4.18 13.59 -2.58
N ARG A 153 -4.53 14.64 -3.33
CA ARG A 153 -4.20 16.04 -3.00
C ARG A 153 -5.14 16.67 -1.96
N SER A 154 -6.30 16.07 -1.72
CA SER A 154 -7.32 16.60 -0.83
C SER A 154 -7.12 16.12 0.61
N PRO A 155 -7.23 16.99 1.61
CA PRO A 155 -7.12 16.59 3.02
C PRO A 155 -8.30 15.71 3.49
N LEU A 156 -9.34 15.54 2.66
CA LEU A 156 -10.51 14.71 2.96
C LEU A 156 -10.28 13.21 2.70
N PHE A 157 -9.17 12.85 2.05
CA PHE A 157 -8.89 11.49 1.62
C PHE A 157 -7.45 11.10 2.00
N PRO A 158 -7.09 9.80 1.92
CA PRO A 158 -5.71 9.37 2.06
C PRO A 158 -4.78 10.06 1.06
N ASN A 159 -3.56 10.34 1.49
CA ASN A 159 -2.57 11.07 0.71
C ASN A 159 -1.68 10.15 -0.16
N THR A 160 -2.16 8.95 -0.51
CA THR A 160 -1.46 8.01 -1.41
C THR A 160 -2.45 7.40 -2.40
N ILE A 161 -1.99 7.10 -3.63
CA ILE A 161 -2.83 6.49 -4.68
C ILE A 161 -3.43 5.17 -4.20
N ALA A 162 -2.62 4.32 -3.57
CA ALA A 162 -3.10 3.08 -2.97
C ALA A 162 -4.14 3.36 -1.86
N GLY A 163 -3.88 4.33 -0.98
CA GLY A 163 -4.82 4.71 0.07
C GLY A 163 -6.19 5.08 -0.50
N VAL A 164 -6.23 5.93 -1.53
CA VAL A 164 -7.48 6.35 -2.20
C VAL A 164 -8.18 5.18 -2.90
N ILE A 165 -7.43 4.34 -3.63
CA ILE A 165 -8.02 3.22 -4.37
C ILE A 165 -8.63 2.17 -3.43
N PHE A 166 -8.10 2.03 -2.22
CA PHE A 166 -8.53 0.98 -1.28
C PHE A 166 -9.32 1.50 -0.09
N GLU A 167 -9.76 2.75 -0.10
CA GLU A 167 -10.76 3.20 0.87
C GLU A 167 -12.04 2.36 0.75
N PRO A 168 -12.68 2.02 1.88
CA PRO A 168 -13.94 1.29 1.86
C PRO A 168 -14.96 1.96 0.93
N LEU A 169 -15.53 1.18 0.00
CA LEU A 169 -16.54 1.62 -0.98
C LEU A 169 -16.05 2.63 -2.04
N ALA A 170 -14.76 2.94 -2.12
CA ALA A 170 -14.25 3.91 -3.12
C ALA A 170 -14.24 3.34 -4.54
N PHE A 171 -14.05 2.03 -4.70
CA PHE A 171 -13.98 1.31 -5.98
C PHE A 171 -14.63 -0.07 -5.82
N THR A 172 -15.81 -0.28 -6.42
CA THR A 172 -16.56 -1.54 -6.29
C THR A 172 -15.79 -2.72 -6.88
N ALA A 173 -15.00 -2.46 -7.92
CA ALA A 173 -14.18 -3.48 -8.57
C ALA A 173 -13.09 -4.09 -7.68
N VAL A 174 -12.67 -3.41 -6.60
CA VAL A 174 -11.74 -3.98 -5.62
C VAL A 174 -12.42 -5.12 -4.86
N ALA A 175 -13.70 -4.96 -4.50
CA ALA A 175 -14.49 -5.97 -3.82
C ALA A 175 -14.89 -7.13 -4.74
N ASP A 176 -15.22 -6.83 -6.00
CA ASP A 176 -15.71 -7.82 -6.97
C ASP A 176 -14.59 -8.61 -7.68
N GLY A 177 -13.33 -8.40 -7.28
CA GLY A 177 -12.15 -9.05 -7.86
C GLY A 177 -11.80 -8.62 -9.29
N GLN A 178 -12.64 -7.80 -9.93
CA GLN A 178 -12.41 -7.24 -11.27
C GLN A 178 -11.20 -6.30 -11.31
N PHE A 179 -10.83 -5.70 -10.18
CA PHE A 179 -9.58 -4.95 -10.04
C PHE A 179 -8.34 -5.80 -10.37
N TYR A 180 -8.40 -7.14 -10.29
CA TYR A 180 -7.26 -8.00 -10.60
C TYR A 180 -7.13 -8.35 -12.09
N LEU A 181 -8.00 -7.83 -12.97
CA LEU A 181 -7.81 -7.96 -14.41
C LEU A 181 -6.55 -7.20 -14.87
N THR A 182 -5.89 -7.72 -15.90
CA THR A 182 -4.76 -7.05 -16.54
C THR A 182 -5.26 -5.78 -17.25
N PRO A 183 -4.78 -4.58 -16.87
CA PRO A 183 -5.13 -3.36 -17.58
C PRO A 183 -4.69 -3.42 -19.03
N ASN A 184 -5.50 -2.86 -19.93
CA ASN A 184 -5.08 -2.66 -21.31
C ASN A 184 -4.14 -1.44 -21.44
N GLN A 185 -3.50 -1.29 -22.60
CA GLN A 185 -2.58 -0.18 -22.86
C GLN A 185 -3.27 1.19 -22.81
N GLU A 186 -4.57 1.24 -23.09
CA GLU A 186 -5.37 2.46 -23.03
C GLU A 186 -5.50 3.00 -21.60
N ALA A 187 -5.77 2.13 -20.62
CA ALA A 187 -5.84 2.51 -19.21
C ALA A 187 -4.50 3.03 -18.67
N TYR A 188 -3.38 2.43 -19.10
CA TYR A 188 -2.05 2.97 -18.77
C TYR A 188 -1.83 4.36 -19.36
N ARG A 189 -2.22 4.56 -20.62
CA ARG A 189 -2.09 5.86 -21.27
C ARG A 189 -2.95 6.92 -20.57
N ALA A 190 -4.18 6.58 -20.20
CA ALA A 190 -5.08 7.48 -19.48
C ALA A 190 -4.52 7.85 -18.10
N ALA A 191 -4.02 6.85 -17.35
CA ALA A 191 -3.36 7.05 -16.07
C ALA A 191 -2.13 7.97 -16.19
N GLN A 192 -1.26 7.72 -17.18
CA GLN A 192 -0.07 8.53 -17.41
C GLN A 192 -0.43 9.99 -17.72
N LEU A 193 -1.43 10.24 -18.57
CA LEU A 193 -1.81 11.61 -18.89
C LEU A 193 -2.38 12.38 -17.68
N ALA A 194 -3.12 11.70 -16.80
CA ALA A 194 -3.58 12.33 -15.56
C ALA A 194 -2.41 12.66 -14.63
N LEU A 195 -1.40 11.78 -14.55
CA LEU A 195 -0.17 12.02 -13.79
C LEU A 195 0.65 13.19 -14.35
N ASP A 196 0.66 13.33 -15.68
CA ASP A 196 1.28 14.45 -16.39
C ASP A 196 0.49 15.76 -16.22
N GLY A 197 -0.69 15.71 -15.58
CA GLY A 197 -1.46 16.88 -15.15
C GLY A 197 -2.76 17.11 -15.92
N TRP A 198 -3.15 16.24 -16.84
CA TRP A 198 -4.44 16.39 -17.54
C TRP A 198 -5.61 16.01 -16.63
N ASP A 199 -6.41 16.99 -16.24
CA ASP A 199 -7.66 16.80 -15.49
C ASP A 199 -8.87 17.34 -16.30
N PRO A 200 -9.59 16.49 -17.04
CA PRO A 200 -10.80 16.91 -17.78
C PRO A 200 -12.00 17.17 -16.86
N THR A 201 -11.91 16.87 -15.56
CA THR A 201 -13.03 16.99 -14.62
C THR A 201 -13.12 18.35 -13.93
N GLY A 202 -12.10 19.20 -14.07
CA GLY A 202 -12.06 20.50 -13.38
C GLY A 202 -11.86 20.39 -11.86
N GLY A 203 -11.16 19.37 -11.39
CA GLY A 203 -10.90 19.17 -9.96
C GLY A 203 -12.02 18.45 -9.22
N ALA A 204 -12.69 17.49 -9.86
CA ALA A 204 -13.74 16.68 -9.23
C ALA A 204 -13.17 15.73 -8.18
N LEU A 205 -13.96 15.45 -7.14
CA LEU A 205 -13.64 14.49 -6.09
C LEU A 205 -14.57 13.26 -6.12
N TYR A 206 -15.69 13.39 -6.81
CA TYR A 206 -16.73 12.36 -6.91
C TYR A 206 -17.21 12.21 -8.35
N TYR A 207 -17.63 11.01 -8.71
CA TYR A 207 -18.37 10.76 -9.94
C TYR A 207 -19.42 9.68 -9.72
N PHE A 208 -20.45 9.67 -10.56
CA PHE A 208 -21.46 8.62 -10.55
C PHE A 208 -22.12 8.48 -11.92
N ASN A 209 -22.71 7.30 -12.19
CA ASN A 209 -23.56 7.11 -13.34
C ASN A 209 -25.00 7.53 -12.99
N PRO A 210 -25.55 8.60 -13.59
CA PRO A 210 -26.90 9.08 -13.27
C PRO A 210 -28.00 8.08 -13.66
N ALA A 211 -27.71 7.10 -14.53
CA ALA A 211 -28.66 6.05 -14.89
C ALA A 211 -28.84 4.98 -13.79
N THR A 212 -27.89 4.85 -12.86
CA THR A 212 -27.90 3.78 -11.84
C THR A 212 -27.78 4.29 -10.41
N ALA A 213 -27.33 5.53 -10.19
CA ALA A 213 -27.09 6.07 -8.85
C ALA A 213 -28.39 6.41 -8.12
N THR A 214 -28.58 5.82 -6.94
CA THR A 214 -29.76 6.00 -6.09
C THR A 214 -29.51 6.84 -4.84
N SER A 215 -28.25 7.12 -4.48
CA SER A 215 -27.91 7.83 -3.23
C SER A 215 -28.28 9.32 -3.28
N PRO A 216 -29.18 9.84 -2.42
CA PRO A 216 -29.51 11.27 -2.41
C PRO A 216 -28.30 12.17 -2.14
N TRP A 217 -27.32 11.66 -1.37
CA TRP A 217 -26.10 12.37 -1.05
C TRP A 217 -25.21 12.64 -2.29
N ILE A 218 -25.13 11.70 -3.24
CA ILE A 218 -24.32 11.95 -4.45
C ILE A 218 -24.98 12.97 -5.37
N TRP A 219 -26.31 12.99 -5.41
CA TRP A 219 -27.10 13.95 -6.19
C TRP A 219 -27.04 15.39 -5.63
N SER A 220 -26.72 15.55 -4.34
CA SER A 220 -26.55 16.88 -3.72
C SER A 220 -25.17 17.49 -3.95
N ARG A 221 -24.20 16.73 -4.47
CA ARG A 221 -22.85 17.25 -4.75
C ARG A 221 -22.88 18.28 -5.90
N PRO A 222 -22.19 19.43 -5.75
CA PRO A 222 -22.07 20.41 -6.82
C PRO A 222 -21.58 19.80 -8.13
N TYR A 223 -22.40 19.94 -9.18
CA TYR A 223 -22.09 19.50 -10.54
C TYR A 223 -20.89 20.25 -11.10
N ILE A 224 -20.03 19.55 -11.84
CA ILE A 224 -18.97 20.17 -12.65
C ILE A 224 -19.18 19.88 -14.13
N THR A 225 -19.16 18.60 -14.51
CA THR A 225 -19.24 18.17 -15.91
C THR A 225 -19.79 16.75 -16.05
N THR A 226 -20.11 16.34 -17.27
CA THR A 226 -20.46 14.96 -17.64
C THR A 226 -19.51 14.50 -18.74
N ILE A 227 -18.85 13.36 -18.54
CA ILE A 227 -17.96 12.74 -19.54
C ILE A 227 -18.36 11.28 -19.66
N GLY A 228 -18.71 10.85 -20.88
CA GLY A 228 -19.28 9.52 -21.09
C GLY A 228 -20.56 9.32 -20.29
N ARG A 229 -20.63 8.25 -19.51
CA ARG A 229 -21.78 7.94 -18.64
C ARG A 229 -21.63 8.49 -17.23
N HIS A 230 -20.56 9.22 -16.93
CA HIS A 230 -20.29 9.70 -15.57
C HIS A 230 -20.52 11.20 -15.43
N ARG A 231 -21.26 11.55 -14.37
CA ARG A 231 -21.37 12.91 -13.86
C ARG A 231 -20.31 13.14 -12.79
N PHE A 232 -19.48 14.17 -12.96
CA PHE A 232 -18.39 14.54 -12.07
C PHE A 232 -18.77 15.73 -11.19
N CYS A 233 -18.41 15.65 -9.89
CA CYS A 233 -18.86 16.58 -8.86
C CYS A 233 -17.74 16.92 -7.85
N ARG A 234 -17.88 18.08 -7.18
CA ARG A 234 -17.02 18.49 -6.04
C ARG A 234 -17.62 18.09 -4.71
#